data_AF-A0A2V6U522-F1
#
_entry.id   AF-A0A2V6U522-F1
#
_cell.length_a   1.000
_cell.length_b   1.000
_cell.length_c   1.000
_cell.angle_alpha   90.00
_cell.angle_beta   90.00
_cell.angle_gamma   90.00
#
_symmetry.space_group_name_H-M   'P 1'
#
loop_
_entity.id
_entity.type
_entity.pdbx_description
1 polymer ?
#
loop_
_entity_poly.entity_id
_entity_poly.type
_entity_poly.pdbx_seq_one_letter_code
_entity_poly.pdbx_strand_id
1 'polypeptide(L)'
;MKSFVVNRYGRLIFPFNFFPELDFSIFESLEQFAAVIRRDFEEKAPSETDIVARLEGGLHRRRYELLRDLALNLFWVNRYAMTMYDKRPTRWRDVPRRRDDVFLPVFTPWDGAGLVARIEAGYRALSPTWDEGTEDKVFRILLDVFRHKKGAGAELPAIKPTVPESLADPRNLTYHLLAYDPDYPGYSYADIVECFHRVPELEALSRQAMVLHNQYRWDRGQTRLTEVGELAPDDFVVVFHPRTEEVLHFIRRVKGNRRGRARRPT
;
A
#
# COMPACT_ATOMS: atom_id res chain seq x y z
N MET A 1 3.97 22.48 11.13
CA MET A 1 5.32 22.44 10.52
C MET A 1 5.62 20.98 10.21
N LYS A 2 6.00 20.64 8.97
CA LYS A 2 6.32 19.23 8.64
C LYS A 2 7.60 18.83 9.38
N SER A 3 7.57 17.70 10.07
CA SER A 3 8.71 17.20 10.83
C SER A 3 9.90 16.91 9.90
N PHE A 4 11.11 17.19 10.37
CA PHE A 4 12.36 16.83 9.69
C PHE A 4 13.29 16.12 10.68
N VAL A 5 14.20 15.31 10.15
CA VAL A 5 15.23 14.59 10.92
C VAL A 5 16.58 14.89 10.30
N VAL A 6 17.60 15.07 11.13
CA VAL A 6 18.99 15.09 10.67
C VAL A 6 19.54 13.68 10.83
N ASN A 7 19.92 13.04 9.72
CA ASN A 7 20.48 11.69 9.77
C ASN A 7 21.93 11.70 10.26
N ARG A 8 22.53 10.52 10.49
CA ARG A 8 23.93 10.39 10.97
C ARG A 8 24.98 10.98 10.02
N TYR A 9 24.61 11.28 8.79
CA TYR A 9 25.44 11.92 7.78
C TYR A 9 25.28 13.45 7.73
N GLY A 10 24.50 14.03 8.67
CA GLY A 10 24.24 15.47 8.72
C GLY A 10 23.26 15.98 7.66
N ARG A 11 22.53 15.10 6.97
CA ARG A 11 21.56 15.49 5.93
C ARG A 11 20.18 15.71 6.53
N LEU A 12 19.50 16.76 6.07
CA LEU A 12 18.09 17.01 6.37
C LEU A 12 17.21 16.03 5.58
N ILE A 13 16.49 15.18 6.32
CA ILE A 13 15.54 14.23 5.80
C ILE A 13 14.14 14.70 6.17
N PHE A 14 13.23 14.62 5.21
CA PHE A 14 11.83 14.92 5.37
C PHE A 14 11.02 13.62 5.27
N PRO A 15 10.67 12.97 6.40
CA PRO A 15 10.00 11.67 6.41
C PRO A 15 8.72 11.65 5.57
N PHE A 16 8.00 12.78 5.48
CA PHE A 16 6.78 12.89 4.67
C PHE A 16 6.97 12.58 3.18
N ASN A 17 8.21 12.58 2.66
CA ASN A 17 8.51 12.22 1.28
C ASN A 17 8.35 10.71 1.00
N PHE A 18 8.32 9.88 2.04
CA PHE A 18 8.20 8.42 1.92
C PHE A 18 7.25 7.80 2.95
N PHE A 19 6.95 8.47 4.06
CA PHE A 19 5.85 8.17 4.98
C PHE A 19 4.74 9.21 4.79
N PRO A 20 3.77 8.99 3.90
CA PRO A 20 2.72 9.98 3.68
C PRO A 20 1.84 10.07 4.92
N GLU A 21 1.78 11.26 5.48
CA GLU A 21 0.91 11.61 6.61
C GLU A 21 -0.07 12.68 6.15
N LEU A 22 -1.35 12.47 6.47
CA LEU A 22 -2.41 13.43 6.24
C LEU A 22 -3.02 13.78 7.60
N ASP A 23 -3.29 15.06 7.79
CA ASP A 23 -4.09 15.53 8.91
C ASP A 23 -5.55 15.17 8.60
N PHE A 24 -6.17 14.30 9.41
CA PHE A 24 -7.55 13.88 9.18
C PHE A 24 -8.57 14.79 9.88
N SER A 25 -8.11 15.71 10.74
CA SER A 25 -8.99 16.67 11.40
C SER A 25 -9.65 17.65 10.41
N ILE A 26 -8.97 17.93 9.29
CA ILE A 26 -9.42 18.90 8.26
C ILE A 26 -10.44 18.33 7.26
N PHE A 27 -10.62 17.01 7.19
CA PHE A 27 -11.53 16.40 6.22
C PHE A 27 -12.94 16.24 6.82
N GLU A 28 -13.91 16.94 6.27
CA GLU A 28 -15.32 16.85 6.65
C GLU A 28 -16.07 15.76 5.88
N SER A 29 -15.62 15.46 4.67
CA SER A 29 -16.29 14.52 3.76
C SER A 29 -15.32 13.60 3.02
N LEU A 30 -15.86 12.49 2.52
CA LEU A 30 -15.10 11.58 1.66
C LEU A 30 -14.67 12.24 0.34
N GLU A 31 -15.42 13.22 -0.14
CA GLU A 31 -15.12 13.95 -1.38
C GLU A 31 -13.90 14.84 -1.23
N GLN A 32 -13.80 15.60 -0.13
CA GLN A 32 -12.62 16.40 0.18
C GLN A 32 -11.37 15.52 0.31
N PHE A 33 -11.49 14.40 1.01
CA PHE A 33 -10.41 13.43 1.13
C PHE A 33 -10.02 12.85 -0.23
N ALA A 34 -10.99 12.45 -1.05
CA ALA A 34 -10.73 11.91 -2.40
C ALA A 34 -10.03 12.93 -3.31
N ALA A 35 -10.36 14.22 -3.20
CA ALA A 35 -9.69 15.28 -3.96
C ALA A 35 -8.20 15.41 -3.58
N VAL A 36 -7.87 15.37 -2.28
CA VAL A 36 -6.47 15.39 -1.83
C VAL A 36 -5.73 14.12 -2.29
N ILE A 37 -6.36 12.96 -2.16
CA ILE A 37 -5.78 11.69 -2.62
C ILE A 37 -5.51 11.71 -4.13
N ARG A 38 -6.43 12.26 -4.93
CA ARG A 38 -6.25 12.41 -6.37
C ARG A 38 -5.03 13.26 -6.70
N ARG A 39 -4.95 14.46 -6.12
CA ARG A 39 -3.86 15.42 -6.32
C ARG A 39 -2.50 14.86 -5.87
N ASP A 40 -2.48 14.23 -4.70
CA ASP A 40 -1.22 13.86 -4.06
C ASP A 40 -0.66 12.52 -4.54
N PHE A 41 -1.52 11.60 -4.99
CA PHE A 41 -1.13 10.26 -5.43
C PHE A 41 -1.52 9.96 -6.88
N GLU A 42 -2.81 10.08 -7.23
CA GLU A 42 -3.36 9.56 -8.49
C GLU A 42 -2.84 10.29 -9.73
N GLU A 43 -2.90 11.62 -9.76
CA GLU A 43 -2.46 12.43 -10.91
C GLU A 43 -0.96 12.30 -11.21
N LYS A 44 -0.18 11.77 -10.26
CA LYS A 44 1.27 11.60 -10.36
C LYS A 44 1.68 10.16 -10.67
N ALA A 45 0.77 9.20 -10.51
CA ALA A 45 1.09 7.78 -10.59
C ALA A 45 0.58 7.19 -11.90
N PRO A 46 1.47 6.60 -12.73
CA PRO A 46 1.01 5.87 -13.89
C PRO A 46 0.23 4.61 -13.45
N SER A 47 -0.77 4.22 -14.24
CA SER A 47 -1.40 2.91 -14.07
C SER A 47 -0.45 1.79 -14.46
N GLU A 48 -0.77 0.56 -14.07
CA GLU A 48 -0.01 -0.64 -14.43
C GLU A 48 0.08 -0.82 -15.96
N THR A 49 -0.99 -0.49 -16.67
CA THR A 49 -1.03 -0.51 -18.13
C THR A 49 -0.22 0.61 -18.75
N ASP A 50 -0.20 1.80 -18.16
CA ASP A 50 0.62 2.93 -18.64
C ASP A 50 2.11 2.60 -18.51
N ILE A 51 2.53 1.99 -17.39
CA ILE A 51 3.92 1.57 -17.17
C ILE A 51 4.36 0.65 -18.30
N VAL A 52 3.57 -0.37 -18.58
CA VAL A 52 3.89 -1.36 -19.61
C VAL A 52 3.87 -0.73 -21.01
N ALA A 53 2.88 0.11 -21.33
CA ALA A 53 2.81 0.81 -22.61
C ALA A 53 4.02 1.72 -22.83
N ARG A 54 4.46 2.45 -21.80
CA ARG A 54 5.68 3.29 -21.84
C ARG A 54 6.93 2.46 -22.03
N LEU A 55 7.02 1.30 -21.38
CA LEU A 55 8.16 0.39 -21.48
C LEU A 55 8.29 -0.19 -22.89
N GLU A 56 7.20 -0.68 -23.47
CA GLU A 56 7.19 -1.24 -24.82
C GLU A 56 7.31 -0.18 -25.91
N GLY A 57 6.78 1.03 -25.66
CA GLY A 57 6.98 2.19 -26.52
C GLY A 57 8.38 2.80 -26.45
N GLY A 58 9.29 2.26 -25.63
CA GLY A 58 10.66 2.76 -25.47
C GLY A 58 10.75 4.13 -24.81
N LEU A 59 9.71 4.55 -24.08
CA LEU A 59 9.70 5.83 -23.35
C LEU A 59 10.54 5.77 -22.06
N HIS A 60 10.75 4.57 -21.52
CA HIS A 60 11.79 4.33 -20.53
C HIS A 60 13.13 4.12 -21.25
N ARG A 61 14.04 5.08 -21.14
CA ARG A 61 15.39 5.02 -21.71
C ARG A 61 16.37 4.26 -20.82
N ARG A 62 16.15 4.31 -19.50
CA ARG A 62 17.02 3.70 -18.49
C ARG A 62 16.21 3.11 -17.34
N ARG A 63 16.82 2.23 -16.55
CA ARG A 63 16.16 1.52 -15.44
C ARG A 63 15.50 2.47 -14.42
N TYR A 64 16.09 3.62 -14.14
CA TYR A 64 15.58 4.57 -13.13
C TYR A 64 14.14 5.01 -13.40
N GLU A 65 13.81 5.33 -14.66
CA GLU A 65 12.49 5.85 -15.01
C GLU A 65 11.41 4.79 -14.74
N LEU A 66 11.68 3.53 -15.08
CA LEU A 66 10.81 2.40 -14.76
C LEU A 66 10.67 2.21 -13.24
N LEU A 67 11.78 2.28 -12.48
CA LEU A 67 11.75 2.12 -11.02
C LEU A 67 10.93 3.22 -10.35
N ARG A 68 11.05 4.46 -10.83
CA ARG A 68 10.27 5.60 -10.37
C ARG A 68 8.78 5.39 -10.65
N ASP A 69 8.42 4.99 -11.87
CA ASP A 69 7.04 4.76 -12.25
C ASP A 69 6.41 3.60 -11.44
N LEU A 70 7.16 2.52 -11.19
CA LEU A 70 6.75 1.42 -10.31
C LEU A 70 6.53 1.88 -8.86
N ALA A 71 7.46 2.66 -8.30
CA ALA A 71 7.32 3.19 -6.95
C ALA A 71 6.08 4.08 -6.83
N LEU A 72 5.87 5.00 -7.77
CA LEU A 72 4.71 5.90 -7.80
C LEU A 72 3.39 5.12 -7.89
N ASN A 73 3.31 4.12 -8.78
CA ASN A 73 2.13 3.25 -8.88
C ASN A 73 1.87 2.52 -7.55
N LEU A 74 2.88 1.95 -6.92
CA LEU A 74 2.72 1.20 -5.67
C LEU A 74 2.32 2.08 -4.48
N PHE A 75 2.82 3.31 -4.42
CA PHE A 75 2.35 4.31 -3.45
C PHE A 75 0.88 4.66 -3.68
N TRP A 76 0.46 4.85 -4.94
CA TRP A 76 -0.95 5.08 -5.26
C TRP A 76 -1.81 3.86 -4.92
N VAL A 77 -1.41 2.63 -5.27
CA VAL A 77 -2.12 1.40 -4.91
C VAL A 77 -2.31 1.29 -3.38
N ASN A 78 -1.29 1.65 -2.61
CA ASN A 78 -1.32 1.56 -1.15
C ASN A 78 -1.77 2.85 -0.44
N ARG A 79 -2.19 3.90 -1.16
CA ARG A 79 -2.45 5.24 -0.62
C ARG A 79 -3.32 5.25 0.64
N TYR A 80 -4.42 4.49 0.64
CA TYR A 80 -5.30 4.40 1.80
C TYR A 80 -4.70 3.59 2.94
N ALA A 81 -4.01 2.49 2.64
CA ALA A 81 -3.32 1.72 3.68
C ALA A 81 -2.26 2.58 4.36
N MET A 82 -1.42 3.27 3.58
CA MET A 82 -0.29 4.05 4.10
C MET A 82 -0.74 5.28 4.91
N THR A 83 -1.86 5.90 4.54
CA THR A 83 -2.32 7.13 5.20
C THR A 83 -3.32 6.88 6.33
N MET A 84 -4.12 5.82 6.26
CA MET A 84 -5.23 5.59 7.19
C MET A 84 -5.02 4.41 8.14
N TYR A 85 -4.30 3.36 7.74
CA TYR A 85 -4.35 2.09 8.45
C TYR A 85 -2.99 1.51 8.83
N ASP A 86 -2.97 0.79 9.94
CA ASP A 86 -1.94 -0.19 10.26
C ASP A 86 -2.49 -1.59 9.98
N LYS A 87 -1.76 -2.32 9.13
CA LYS A 87 -2.08 -3.70 8.79
C LYS A 87 -1.53 -4.62 9.88
N ARG A 88 -2.36 -5.46 10.46
CA ARG A 88 -1.98 -6.40 11.51
C ARG A 88 -2.40 -7.82 11.14
N PRO A 89 -1.45 -8.73 10.89
CA PRO A 89 -1.73 -10.16 10.88
C PRO A 89 -2.37 -10.58 12.21
N THR A 90 -3.45 -11.36 12.15
CA THR A 90 -4.20 -11.78 13.34
C THR A 90 -4.85 -13.13 13.06
N ARG A 91 -4.81 -14.04 14.03
CA ARG A 91 -5.53 -15.32 13.94
C ARG A 91 -7.02 -15.07 13.88
N TRP A 92 -7.72 -15.81 13.04
CA TRP A 92 -9.14 -15.58 12.79
C TRP A 92 -10.01 -15.68 14.06
N ARG A 93 -9.67 -16.59 14.98
CA ARG A 93 -10.33 -16.71 16.29
C ARG A 93 -10.20 -15.45 17.18
N ASP A 94 -9.11 -14.70 17.01
CA ASP A 94 -8.80 -13.52 17.83
C ASP A 94 -9.33 -12.22 17.20
N VAL A 95 -9.86 -12.28 15.97
CA VAL A 95 -10.43 -11.12 15.27
C VAL A 95 -11.74 -10.67 15.97
N PRO A 96 -11.83 -9.41 16.44
CA PRO A 96 -13.04 -8.91 17.07
C PRO A 96 -14.24 -8.86 16.13
N ARG A 97 -15.35 -9.49 16.52
CA ARG A 97 -16.55 -9.63 15.66
C ARG A 97 -17.58 -8.52 15.78
N ARG A 98 -17.45 -7.65 16.79
CA ARG A 98 -18.45 -6.62 17.14
C ARG A 98 -17.90 -5.21 17.19
N ARG A 99 -16.58 -5.04 17.07
CA ARG A 99 -15.93 -3.74 17.14
C ARG A 99 -16.11 -2.97 15.85
N ASP A 100 -16.28 -1.65 15.96
CA ASP A 100 -16.47 -0.73 14.82
C ASP A 100 -15.17 -0.04 14.38
N ASP A 101 -14.05 -0.34 15.06
CA ASP A 101 -12.72 0.23 14.86
C ASP A 101 -11.69 -0.82 14.36
N VAL A 102 -12.15 -2.01 14.00
CA VAL A 102 -11.36 -3.05 13.34
C VAL A 102 -11.99 -3.37 11.99
N PHE A 103 -11.18 -3.26 10.95
CA PHE A 103 -11.64 -3.38 9.57
C PHE A 103 -11.03 -4.59 8.90
N LEU A 104 -11.79 -5.23 8.01
CA LEU A 104 -11.36 -6.39 7.25
C LEU A 104 -11.47 -6.04 5.76
N PRO A 105 -10.36 -5.84 5.04
CA PRO A 105 -10.42 -5.47 3.63
C PRO A 105 -11.07 -6.58 2.82
N VAL A 106 -11.89 -6.16 1.86
CA VAL A 106 -12.49 -7.03 0.84
C VAL A 106 -11.81 -6.74 -0.49
N PHE A 107 -11.47 -7.82 -1.22
CA PHE A 107 -10.74 -7.75 -2.48
C PHE A 107 -11.55 -8.32 -3.62
N THR A 108 -11.38 -7.71 -4.80
CA THR A 108 -11.70 -8.34 -6.07
C THR A 108 -10.45 -9.08 -6.55
N PRO A 109 -10.56 -10.34 -7.03
CA PRO A 109 -9.42 -11.05 -7.60
C PRO A 109 -8.76 -10.24 -8.72
N TRP A 110 -7.44 -10.16 -8.66
CA TRP A 110 -6.61 -9.50 -9.67
C TRP A 110 -5.55 -10.47 -10.16
N ASP A 111 -5.48 -10.65 -11.48
CA ASP A 111 -4.39 -11.38 -12.13
C ASP A 111 -3.49 -10.40 -12.89
N GLY A 112 -2.29 -10.21 -12.35
CA GLY A 112 -1.26 -9.37 -12.95
C GLY A 112 -0.10 -10.14 -13.55
N ALA A 113 -0.16 -11.48 -13.67
CA ALA A 113 0.99 -12.30 -14.05
C ALA A 113 1.63 -11.85 -15.38
N GLY A 114 0.78 -11.53 -16.38
CA GLY A 114 1.26 -11.02 -17.67
C GLY A 114 1.95 -9.64 -17.58
N LEU A 115 1.45 -8.74 -16.72
CA LEU A 115 2.06 -7.43 -16.50
C LEU A 115 3.42 -7.56 -15.79
N VAL A 116 3.49 -8.44 -14.79
CA VAL A 116 4.73 -8.74 -14.06
C VAL A 116 5.82 -9.23 -15.00
N ALA A 117 5.51 -10.21 -15.86
CA ALA A 117 6.48 -10.76 -16.80
C ALA A 117 7.01 -9.72 -17.78
N ARG A 118 6.13 -8.83 -18.29
CA ARG A 118 6.51 -7.74 -19.21
C ARG A 118 7.39 -6.69 -18.53
N ILE A 119 7.06 -6.30 -17.31
CA ILE A 119 7.89 -5.37 -16.52
C ILE A 119 9.26 -5.97 -16.23
N GLU A 120 9.32 -7.25 -15.84
CA GLU A 120 10.58 -7.95 -15.56
C GLU A 120 11.46 -8.07 -16.81
N ALA A 121 10.88 -8.47 -17.94
CA ALA A 121 11.60 -8.55 -19.20
C ALA A 121 12.13 -7.18 -19.64
N GLY A 122 11.29 -6.14 -19.57
CA GLY A 122 11.71 -4.79 -19.96
C GLY A 122 12.76 -4.20 -19.03
N TYR A 123 12.68 -4.43 -17.71
CA TYR A 123 13.73 -4.00 -16.77
C TYR A 123 15.09 -4.60 -17.14
N ARG A 124 15.14 -5.91 -17.45
CA ARG A 124 16.37 -6.60 -17.84
C ARG A 124 16.95 -6.11 -19.16
N ALA A 125 16.09 -5.63 -20.08
CA ALA A 125 16.51 -5.05 -21.35
C ALA A 125 17.05 -3.62 -21.22
N LEU A 126 16.67 -2.89 -20.16
CA LEU A 126 17.16 -1.54 -19.91
C LEU A 126 18.57 -1.55 -19.32
N SER A 127 19.42 -0.68 -19.86
CA SER A 127 20.73 -0.42 -19.26
C SER A 127 20.59 0.29 -17.91
N PRO A 128 21.48 0.01 -16.93
CA PRO A 128 21.56 0.75 -15.68
C PRO A 128 21.68 2.26 -15.91
N THR A 129 21.18 3.04 -14.95
CA THR A 129 21.23 4.51 -14.99
C THR A 129 22.48 5.03 -14.29
N TRP A 130 22.73 4.55 -13.07
CA TRP A 130 23.87 4.96 -12.26
C TRP A 130 24.57 3.80 -11.57
N ASP A 131 23.87 3.07 -10.70
CA ASP A 131 24.43 1.96 -9.92
C ASP A 131 23.56 0.72 -10.07
N GLU A 132 24.05 -0.24 -10.86
CA GLU A 132 23.33 -1.47 -11.18
C GLU A 132 22.92 -2.25 -9.93
N GLY A 133 23.83 -2.38 -8.95
CA GLY A 133 23.56 -3.15 -7.74
C GLY A 133 22.43 -2.57 -6.89
N THR A 134 22.40 -1.25 -6.70
CA THR A 134 21.31 -0.57 -5.99
C THR A 134 20.01 -0.61 -6.78
N GLU A 135 20.07 -0.38 -8.10
CA GLU A 135 18.90 -0.46 -8.97
C GLU A 135 18.27 -1.86 -8.94
N ASP A 136 19.07 -2.93 -8.98
CA ASP A 136 18.59 -4.32 -8.91
C ASP A 136 17.97 -4.65 -7.56
N LYS A 137 18.55 -4.12 -6.46
CA LYS A 137 17.97 -4.26 -5.12
C LYS A 137 16.61 -3.58 -5.03
N VAL A 138 16.50 -2.34 -5.49
CA VAL A 138 15.24 -1.59 -5.51
C VAL A 138 14.22 -2.31 -6.39
N PHE A 139 14.62 -2.73 -7.59
CA PHE A 139 13.73 -3.44 -8.50
C PHE A 139 13.14 -4.70 -7.88
N ARG A 140 13.98 -5.53 -7.27
CA ARG A 140 13.54 -6.78 -6.63
C ARG A 140 12.49 -6.52 -5.55
N ILE A 141 12.67 -5.49 -4.74
CA ILE A 141 11.70 -5.13 -3.69
C ILE A 141 10.39 -4.65 -4.33
N LEU A 142 10.45 -3.71 -5.27
CA LEU A 142 9.27 -3.14 -5.90
C LEU A 142 8.49 -4.19 -6.70
N LEU A 143 9.18 -5.02 -7.50
CA LEU A 143 8.55 -6.09 -8.29
C LEU A 143 7.92 -7.14 -7.38
N ASP A 144 8.55 -7.49 -6.26
CA ASP A 144 7.99 -8.45 -5.31
C ASP A 144 6.70 -7.93 -4.63
N VAL A 145 6.62 -6.62 -4.35
CA VAL A 145 5.37 -6.00 -3.89
C VAL A 145 4.34 -5.97 -5.02
N PHE A 146 4.75 -5.57 -6.22
CA PHE A 146 3.87 -5.44 -7.39
C PHE A 146 3.24 -6.77 -7.80
N ARG A 147 4.02 -7.86 -7.84
CA ARG A 147 3.53 -9.17 -8.30
C ARG A 147 2.54 -9.81 -7.34
N HIS A 148 2.59 -9.46 -6.06
CA HIS A 148 1.80 -10.12 -5.02
C HIS A 148 0.67 -9.27 -4.45
N LYS A 149 0.50 -8.03 -4.93
CA LYS A 149 -0.67 -7.22 -4.57
C LYS A 149 -1.96 -7.96 -4.98
N LYS A 150 -3.01 -7.82 -4.19
CA LYS A 150 -4.29 -8.55 -4.39
C LYS A 150 -5.42 -7.65 -4.91
N GLY A 151 -5.07 -6.55 -5.56
CA GLY A 151 -6.04 -5.65 -6.18
C GLY A 151 -5.36 -4.63 -7.08
N ALA A 152 -6.08 -4.20 -8.12
CA ALA A 152 -5.72 -3.02 -8.90
C ALA A 152 -5.89 -1.76 -8.05
N GLY A 153 -4.96 -0.80 -8.15
CA GLY A 153 -4.93 0.38 -7.28
C GLY A 153 -6.22 1.22 -7.30
N ALA A 154 -6.94 1.23 -8.42
CA ALA A 154 -8.18 1.98 -8.61
C ALA A 154 -9.38 1.41 -7.83
N GLU A 155 -9.38 0.13 -7.48
CA GLU A 155 -10.57 -0.58 -6.98
C GLU A 155 -10.70 -0.60 -5.45
N LEU A 156 -9.69 -0.13 -4.72
CA LEU A 156 -9.67 -0.22 -3.26
C LEU A 156 -10.46 0.96 -2.65
N PRO A 157 -11.59 0.73 -1.96
CA PRO A 157 -12.30 1.82 -1.29
C PRO A 157 -11.46 2.38 -0.13
N ALA A 158 -11.56 3.69 0.10
CA ALA A 158 -10.90 4.36 1.22
C ALA A 158 -11.31 3.77 2.58
N ILE A 159 -12.63 3.62 2.77
CA ILE A 159 -13.21 3.05 3.99
C ILE A 159 -13.42 1.56 3.75
N LYS A 160 -12.68 0.75 4.50
CA LYS A 160 -12.86 -0.70 4.51
C LYS A 160 -14.10 -1.07 5.33
N PRO A 161 -14.77 -2.19 5.03
CA PRO A 161 -15.83 -2.70 5.89
C PRO A 161 -15.24 -3.14 7.25
N THR A 162 -16.06 -2.97 8.29
CA THR A 162 -15.78 -3.58 9.61
C THR A 162 -15.91 -5.10 9.51
N VAL A 163 -15.33 -5.83 10.46
CA VAL A 163 -15.45 -7.30 10.49
C VAL A 163 -16.91 -7.78 10.36
N PRO A 164 -17.90 -7.27 11.13
CA PRO A 164 -19.29 -7.69 10.95
C PRO A 164 -19.89 -7.32 9.58
N GLU A 165 -19.50 -6.19 8.98
CA GLU A 165 -19.96 -5.82 7.63
C GLU A 165 -19.37 -6.76 6.57
N SER A 166 -18.10 -7.17 6.71
CA SER A 166 -17.48 -8.15 5.80
C SER A 166 -18.12 -9.52 5.95
N LEU A 167 -18.50 -9.93 7.17
CA LEU A 167 -19.17 -11.21 7.43
C LEU A 167 -20.64 -11.24 6.96
N ALA A 168 -21.26 -10.10 6.67
CA ALA A 168 -22.63 -10.04 6.17
C ALA A 168 -22.78 -10.73 4.81
N ASP A 169 -21.70 -10.81 4.03
CA ASP A 169 -21.58 -11.68 2.87
C ASP A 169 -20.39 -12.64 3.07
N PRO A 170 -20.63 -13.94 3.33
CA PRO A 170 -19.55 -14.91 3.57
C PRO A 170 -18.62 -15.09 2.37
N ARG A 171 -19.04 -14.70 1.16
CA ARG A 171 -18.24 -14.81 -0.07
C ARG A 171 -17.22 -13.68 -0.24
N ASN A 172 -17.24 -12.67 0.63
CA ASN A 172 -16.25 -11.62 0.60
C ASN A 172 -14.85 -12.20 0.74
N LEU A 173 -13.95 -11.83 -0.17
CA LEU A 173 -12.58 -12.31 -0.18
C LEU A 173 -11.67 -11.41 0.67
N THR A 174 -10.89 -12.02 1.56
CA THR A 174 -9.87 -11.33 2.36
C THR A 174 -8.52 -12.01 2.29
N TYR A 175 -7.49 -11.39 2.86
CA TYR A 175 -6.16 -11.98 2.97
C TYR A 175 -6.18 -13.22 3.86
N HIS A 176 -5.60 -14.31 3.37
CA HIS A 176 -5.22 -15.48 4.15
C HIS A 176 -3.71 -15.70 3.99
N LEU A 177 -2.97 -15.55 5.09
CA LEU A 177 -1.54 -15.82 5.19
C LEU A 177 -1.32 -17.30 5.53
N LEU A 178 -0.76 -18.06 4.59
CA LEU A 178 -0.57 -19.50 4.71
C LEU A 178 0.61 -19.87 5.62
N ALA A 179 1.60 -18.99 5.71
CA ALA A 179 2.80 -19.16 6.51
C ALA A 179 3.14 -17.83 7.21
N TYR A 180 2.38 -17.49 8.24
CA TYR A 180 2.66 -16.27 9.01
C TYR A 180 3.87 -16.48 9.92
N ASP A 181 4.90 -15.67 9.68
CA ASP A 181 6.07 -15.53 10.54
C ASP A 181 6.02 -14.15 11.23
N PRO A 182 5.84 -14.07 12.57
CA PRO A 182 5.85 -12.79 13.28
C PRO A 182 7.21 -12.08 13.20
N ASP A 183 8.30 -12.81 12.95
CA ASP A 183 9.65 -12.29 12.84
C ASP A 183 10.04 -11.98 11.38
N TYR A 184 9.07 -12.00 10.45
CA TYR A 184 9.33 -11.75 9.04
C TYR A 184 10.12 -10.45 8.84
N PRO A 185 11.22 -10.48 8.05
CA PRO A 185 12.13 -9.35 7.92
C PRO A 185 11.43 -8.06 7.46
N GLY A 186 11.82 -6.96 8.07
CA GLY A 186 11.38 -5.62 7.69
C GLY A 186 12.50 -4.61 7.89
N TYR A 187 12.26 -3.40 7.40
CA TYR A 187 13.17 -2.27 7.61
C TYR A 187 12.71 -1.47 8.82
N SER A 188 13.60 -1.20 9.76
CA SER A 188 13.32 -0.28 10.86
C SER A 188 13.18 1.16 10.33
N TYR A 189 12.66 2.05 11.17
CA TYR A 189 12.65 3.48 10.86
C TYR A 189 14.07 4.01 10.61
N ALA A 190 15.03 3.55 11.41
CA ALA A 190 16.44 3.92 11.27
C ALA A 190 17.01 3.43 9.94
N ASP A 191 16.72 2.20 9.50
CA ASP A 191 17.18 1.70 8.19
C ASP A 191 16.74 2.60 7.04
N ILE A 192 15.53 3.18 7.14
CA ILE A 192 14.95 4.03 6.11
C ILE A 192 15.53 5.46 6.18
N VAL A 193 15.57 6.08 7.36
CA VAL A 193 16.08 7.46 7.51
C VAL A 193 17.59 7.53 7.26
N GLU A 194 18.33 6.54 7.76
CA GLU A 194 19.79 6.44 7.63
C GLU A 194 20.22 5.82 6.30
N CYS A 195 19.28 5.46 5.44
CA CYS A 195 19.59 5.07 4.07
C CYS A 195 20.40 6.18 3.40
N PHE A 196 21.53 5.81 2.82
CA PHE A 196 22.41 6.75 2.15
C PHE A 196 22.86 6.21 0.81
N HIS A 197 22.83 7.08 -0.18
CA HIS A 197 23.42 6.83 -1.49
C HIS A 197 23.99 8.14 -2.03
N ARG A 198 25.03 8.05 -2.86
CA ARG A 198 25.68 9.23 -3.46
C ARG A 198 24.78 9.93 -4.47
N VAL A 199 23.96 9.16 -5.18
CA VAL A 199 22.91 9.64 -6.09
C VAL A 199 21.61 9.86 -5.29
N PRO A 200 21.10 11.10 -5.16
CA PRO A 200 19.90 11.41 -4.39
C PRO A 200 18.65 10.65 -4.84
N GLU A 201 18.49 10.43 -6.15
CA GLU A 201 17.36 9.73 -6.74
C GLU A 201 17.31 8.25 -6.32
N LEU A 202 18.46 7.58 -6.32
CA LEU A 202 18.56 6.19 -5.83
C LEU A 202 18.41 6.11 -4.32
N GLU A 203 18.86 7.15 -3.59
CA GLU A 203 18.63 7.26 -2.15
C GLU A 203 17.12 7.34 -1.85
N ALA A 204 16.39 8.20 -2.57
CA ALA A 204 14.95 8.36 -2.43
C ALA A 204 14.19 7.08 -2.81
N LEU A 205 14.53 6.45 -3.95
CA LEU A 205 13.92 5.20 -4.39
C LEU A 205 14.16 4.05 -3.41
N SER A 206 15.35 3.96 -2.83
CA SER A 206 15.67 2.95 -1.83
C SER A 206 14.78 3.10 -0.60
N ARG A 207 14.58 4.33 -0.11
CA ARG A 207 13.65 4.60 1.00
C ARG A 207 12.23 4.20 0.67
N GLN A 208 11.74 4.60 -0.51
CA GLN A 208 10.40 4.26 -0.98
C GLN A 208 10.18 2.75 -1.09
N ALA A 209 11.15 2.02 -1.65
CA ALA A 209 11.09 0.56 -1.74
C ALA A 209 11.02 -0.09 -0.36
N MET A 210 11.83 0.36 0.61
CA MET A 210 11.78 -0.15 1.98
C MET A 210 10.44 0.12 2.68
N VAL A 211 9.86 1.32 2.50
CA VAL A 211 8.52 1.64 3.03
C VAL A 211 7.46 0.73 2.41
N LEU A 212 7.50 0.52 1.09
CA LEU A 212 6.56 -0.35 0.38
C LEU A 212 6.69 -1.82 0.80
N HIS A 213 7.92 -2.31 1.01
CA HIS A 213 8.15 -3.65 1.59
C HIS A 213 7.46 -3.79 2.94
N ASN A 214 7.61 -2.79 3.82
CA ASN A 214 7.01 -2.79 5.14
C ASN A 214 5.47 -2.72 5.13
N GLN A 215 4.83 -2.39 4.00
CA GLN A 215 3.38 -2.51 3.86
C GLN A 215 2.89 -3.97 3.87
N TYR A 216 3.81 -4.94 3.80
CA TYR A 216 3.52 -6.37 3.74
C TYR A 216 4.59 -7.14 4.53
N ARG A 217 4.62 -6.99 5.87
CA ARG A 217 5.57 -7.71 6.74
C ARG A 217 5.19 -9.18 6.95
N TRP A 218 5.11 -9.91 5.85
CA TRP A 218 4.86 -11.36 5.76
C TRP A 218 5.29 -11.83 4.36
N ASP A 219 5.40 -13.16 4.19
CA ASP A 219 5.67 -13.73 2.88
C ASP A 219 4.47 -13.54 1.94
N ARG A 220 4.68 -12.68 0.95
CA ARG A 220 3.67 -12.29 -0.05
C ARG A 220 3.37 -13.40 -1.05
N GLY A 221 4.30 -14.32 -1.28
CA GLY A 221 4.10 -15.52 -2.08
C GLY A 221 3.24 -16.56 -1.37
N GLN A 222 3.29 -16.58 -0.03
CA GLN A 222 2.45 -17.41 0.85
C GLN A 222 1.15 -16.70 1.27
N THR A 223 0.61 -15.86 0.39
CA THR A 223 -0.62 -15.10 0.62
C THR A 223 -1.64 -15.39 -0.47
N ARG A 224 -2.85 -15.81 -0.09
CA ARG A 224 -3.99 -15.98 -1.00
C ARG A 224 -5.19 -15.15 -0.57
N LEU A 225 -6.19 -15.11 -1.45
CA LEU A 225 -7.52 -14.63 -1.12
C LEU A 225 -8.40 -15.82 -0.72
N THR A 226 -9.17 -15.66 0.35
CA THR A 226 -10.09 -16.69 0.85
C THR A 226 -11.39 -16.03 1.26
N GLU A 227 -12.51 -16.72 1.00
CA GLU A 227 -13.83 -16.27 1.43
C GLU A 227 -13.89 -16.23 2.96
N VAL A 228 -14.44 -15.17 3.53
CA VAL A 228 -14.49 -15.03 4.99
C VAL A 228 -15.29 -16.13 5.68
N GLY A 229 -16.23 -16.77 4.97
CA GLY A 229 -17.00 -17.92 5.45
C GLY A 229 -16.21 -19.23 5.52
N GLU A 230 -15.07 -19.34 4.82
CA GLU A 230 -14.25 -20.55 4.77
C GLU A 230 -13.05 -20.53 5.74
N LEU A 231 -12.82 -19.40 6.40
CA LEU A 231 -11.69 -19.22 7.31
C LEU A 231 -11.84 -20.08 8.56
N ALA A 232 -10.84 -20.92 8.82
CA ALA A 232 -10.73 -21.70 10.03
C ALA A 232 -10.23 -20.83 11.21
N PRO A 233 -10.52 -21.21 12.47
CA PRO A 233 -10.11 -20.44 13.65
C PRO A 233 -8.62 -20.08 13.73
N ASP A 234 -7.74 -20.94 13.21
CA ASP A 234 -6.28 -20.75 13.26
C ASP A 234 -5.68 -20.09 12.01
N ASP A 235 -6.50 -19.79 11.01
CA ASP A 235 -6.06 -19.08 9.81
C ASP A 235 -5.62 -17.66 10.19
N PHE A 236 -4.53 -17.19 9.59
CA PHE A 236 -4.08 -15.80 9.75
C PHE A 236 -4.67 -14.91 8.67
N VAL A 237 -5.36 -13.85 9.09
CA VAL A 237 -5.86 -12.79 8.21
C VAL A 237 -5.13 -11.48 8.50
N VAL A 238 -5.33 -10.48 7.63
CA VAL A 238 -4.77 -9.14 7.84
C VAL A 238 -5.90 -8.16 8.16
N VAL A 239 -6.01 -7.76 9.42
CA VAL A 239 -6.95 -6.73 9.85
C VAL A 239 -6.32 -5.34 9.77
N PHE A 240 -7.16 -4.33 9.56
CA PHE A 240 -6.76 -2.95 9.39
C PHE A 240 -7.24 -2.16 10.61
N HIS A 241 -6.31 -1.55 11.31
CA HIS A 241 -6.58 -0.64 12.43
C HIS A 241 -6.37 0.80 11.97
N PRO A 242 -7.19 1.77 12.37
CA PRO A 242 -6.89 3.18 12.15
C PRO A 242 -5.51 3.53 12.74
N ARG A 243 -4.70 4.28 11.99
CA ARG A 243 -3.39 4.76 12.46
C ARG A 243 -3.51 5.71 13.65
N THR A 244 -4.56 6.50 13.67
CA THR A 244 -4.83 7.51 14.70
C THR A 244 -6.32 7.56 15.03
N GLU A 245 -6.66 8.14 16.18
CA GLU A 245 -8.04 8.45 16.56
C GLU A 245 -8.72 9.38 15.55
N GLU A 246 -7.98 10.31 14.94
CA GLU A 246 -8.51 11.22 13.91
C GLU A 246 -9.00 10.45 12.68
N VAL A 247 -8.26 9.43 12.24
CA VAL A 247 -8.70 8.55 11.15
C VAL A 247 -9.99 7.82 11.54
N LEU A 248 -10.07 7.28 12.76
CA LEU A 248 -11.27 6.60 13.24
C LEU A 248 -12.47 7.54 13.28
N HIS A 249 -12.28 8.76 13.78
CA HIS A 249 -13.32 9.80 13.83
C HIS A 249 -13.79 10.19 12.43
N PHE A 250 -12.85 10.36 11.48
CA PHE A 250 -13.18 10.60 10.08
C PHE A 250 -14.02 9.46 9.48
N ILE A 251 -13.61 8.20 9.67
CA ILE A 251 -14.36 7.03 9.18
C ILE A 251 -15.78 7.02 9.78
N ARG A 252 -15.92 7.21 11.10
CA ARG A 252 -17.23 7.25 11.78
C ARG A 252 -18.12 8.36 11.23
N ARG A 253 -17.57 9.56 11.00
CA ARG A 253 -18.30 10.70 10.42
C ARG A 253 -18.83 10.39 9.04
N VAL A 254 -17.99 9.86 8.15
CA VAL A 254 -18.38 9.49 6.78
C VAL A 254 -19.44 8.38 6.78
N LYS A 255 -19.28 7.35 7.63
CA LYS A 255 -20.25 6.25 7.75
C LYS A 255 -21.59 6.74 8.35
N GLY A 256 -21.56 7.63 9.34
CA GLY A 256 -22.73 8.27 9.91
C GLY A 256 -23.53 9.09 8.90
N ASN A 257 -22.83 9.92 8.11
CA ASN A 257 -23.45 10.73 7.05
C ASN A 257 -24.09 9.86 5.96
N ARG A 258 -23.46 8.73 5.59
CA ARG A 258 -24.04 7.75 4.66
C ARG A 258 -25.35 7.15 5.18
N ARG A 259 -25.39 6.76 6.47
CA ARG A 259 -26.61 6.24 7.11
C ARG A 259 -27.73 7.30 7.20
N GLY A 260 -27.38 8.56 7.45
CA GLY A 260 -28.33 9.68 7.47
C GLY A 260 -28.96 9.97 6.10
N ARG A 261 -28.17 9.90 5.03
CA ARG A 261 -28.66 10.04 3.64
C ARG A 261 -29.56 8.87 3.21
N ALA A 262 -29.21 7.63 3.57
CA ALA A 262 -30.02 6.45 3.24
C ALA A 262 -31.37 6.38 4.00
N ARG A 263 -31.49 7.11 5.11
CA ARG A 263 -32.68 7.15 5.98
C ARG A 263 -33.66 8.29 5.69
N ARG A 264 -33.45 9.10 4.64
CA ARG A 264 -34.47 10.04 4.15
C ARG A 264 -35.25 9.37 3.00
N PRO A 265 -36.45 8.82 3.24
CA PRO A 265 -37.40 8.63 2.16
C PRO A 265 -37.93 10.01 1.75
N THR A 266 -37.95 10.28 0.45
CA THR A 266 -38.89 11.24 -0.15
C THR A 266 -40.31 10.73 0.00
#